data_AF-A0ABD5XJF0-F1
#
_entry.id   AF-A0ABD5XJF0-F1
#
_cell.length_a   1.000
_cell.length_b   1.000
_cell.length_c   1.000
_cell.angle_alpha   90.00
_cell.angle_beta   90.00
_cell.angle_gamma   90.00
#
_symmetry.space_group_name_H-M   'P 1'
#
loop_
_entity.id
_entity.type
_entity.pdbx_description
1 polymer ?
#
loop_
_entity_poly.entity_id
_entity_poly.type
_entity_poly.pdbx_seq_one_letter_code
_entity_poly.pdbx_strand_id
1 'polypeptide(L)'
;MPSDSLSPEERQQYDLVYHATKNAVWDVLGTAVYLLFLVFGGLVVLFGFVLPALGALSQTADSPVALGIGAVGLILLVAIGYRIVRLLQ
;
A
#
# COMPACT_ATOMS: atom_id res chain seq x y z
N MET A 1 -6.37 33.78 13.62
CA MET A 1 -5.30 32.99 12.96
C MET A 1 -4.25 33.96 12.43
N PRO A 2 -2.99 33.54 12.17
CA PRO A 2 -1.94 34.42 11.65
C PRO A 2 -2.32 35.14 10.34
N SER A 3 -3.30 34.60 9.61
CA SER A 3 -3.88 35.15 8.38
C SER A 3 -4.81 36.36 8.57
N ASP A 4 -5.30 36.61 9.79
CA ASP A 4 -6.28 37.69 10.02
C ASP A 4 -5.63 39.08 10.14
N SER A 5 -4.31 39.11 10.32
CA SER A 5 -3.49 40.34 10.31
C SER A 5 -2.84 40.64 8.96
N LEU A 6 -3.06 39.80 7.95
CA LEU A 6 -2.47 39.94 6.61
C LEU A 6 -3.36 40.79 5.70
N SER A 7 -2.74 41.50 4.75
CA SER A 7 -3.48 42.10 3.64
C SER A 7 -4.15 41.01 2.78
N PRO A 8 -5.20 41.35 2.00
CA PRO A 8 -5.92 40.36 1.19
C PRO A 8 -5.02 39.56 0.24
N GLU A 9 -3.99 40.19 -0.34
CA GLU A 9 -3.03 39.55 -1.25
C GLU A 9 -2.09 38.58 -0.51
N GLU A 10 -1.55 39.00 0.64
CA GLU A 10 -0.70 38.16 1.49
C GLU A 10 -1.46 36.95 2.04
N ARG A 11 -2.76 37.13 2.35
CA ARG A 11 -3.64 36.04 2.79
C ARG A 11 -3.84 35.02 1.67
N GLN A 12 -4.06 35.46 0.44
CA GLN A 12 -4.23 34.58 -0.70
C GLN A 12 -2.95 33.76 -0.98
N GLN A 13 -1.77 34.40 -0.88
CA GLN A 13 -0.50 33.71 -1.04
C GLN A 13 -0.22 32.73 0.11
N TYR A 14 -0.52 33.12 1.35
CA TYR A 14 -0.43 32.24 2.52
C TYR A 14 -1.33 31.01 2.37
N ASP A 15 -2.60 31.20 1.99
CA ASP A 15 -3.55 30.11 1.84
C ASP A 15 -3.12 29.14 0.73
N LEU A 16 -2.58 29.64 -0.39
CA LEU A 16 -2.05 28.81 -1.46
C LEU A 16 -0.92 27.90 -0.95
N VAL A 17 0.08 28.48 -0.28
CA VAL A 17 1.24 27.73 0.24
C VAL A 17 0.81 26.76 1.34
N TYR A 18 -0.09 27.18 2.23
CA TYR A 18 -0.60 26.35 3.30
C TYR A 18 -1.35 25.12 2.76
N HIS A 19 -2.27 25.31 1.81
CA HIS A 19 -3.01 24.20 1.22
C HIS A 19 -2.11 23.27 0.41
N ALA A 20 -1.15 23.81 -0.35
CA ALA A 20 -0.18 23.00 -1.08
C ALA A 20 0.67 22.15 -0.14
N THR A 21 1.19 22.75 0.93
CA THR A 21 2.01 22.06 1.94
C THR A 21 1.20 21.01 2.68
N LYS A 22 -0.01 21.36 3.12
CA LYS A 22 -0.91 20.43 3.80
C LYS A 22 -1.24 19.23 2.91
N ASN A 23 -1.55 19.46 1.64
CA ASN A 23 -1.87 18.38 0.71
C ASN A 23 -0.66 17.48 0.47
N ALA A 24 0.53 18.06 0.28
CA ALA A 24 1.77 17.29 0.12
C ALA A 24 2.08 16.42 1.35
N VAL A 25 1.93 16.95 2.56
CA VAL A 25 2.15 16.19 3.81
C VAL A 25 1.17 15.02 3.91
N TRP A 26 -0.11 15.26 3.63
CA TRP A 26 -1.11 14.20 3.68
C TRP A 26 -0.94 13.15 2.58
N ASP A 27 -0.46 13.54 1.40
CA ASP A 27 -0.18 12.62 0.31
C ASP A 27 0.99 11.68 0.64
N VAL A 28 2.08 12.22 1.19
CA VAL A 28 3.23 11.43 1.64
C VAL A 28 2.84 10.47 2.77
N LEU A 29 2.13 10.97 3.79
CA LEU A 29 1.68 10.12 4.91
C LEU A 29 0.69 9.05 4.45
N GLY A 30 -0.26 9.41 3.58
CA GLY A 30 -1.23 8.48 3.01
C GLY A 30 -0.55 7.37 2.21
N THR A 31 0.42 7.73 1.37
CA THR A 31 1.21 6.77 0.58
C THR A 31 2.04 5.85 1.49
N ALA A 32 2.69 6.40 2.53
CA ALA A 32 3.47 5.61 3.48
C ALA A 32 2.62 4.60 4.24
N VAL A 33 1.45 5.02 4.75
CA VAL A 33 0.50 4.12 5.42
C VAL A 33 0.00 3.05 4.45
N TYR A 34 -0.35 3.43 3.22
CA TYR A 34 -0.81 2.47 2.21
C TYR A 34 0.27 1.43 1.86
N LEU A 35 1.53 1.85 1.73
CA LEU A 35 2.65 0.94 1.52
C LEU A 35 2.81 -0.05 2.68
N LEU A 36 2.69 0.41 3.94
CA LEU A 36 2.72 -0.47 5.10
C LEU A 36 1.61 -1.52 5.05
N PHE A 37 0.39 -1.14 4.66
CA PHE A 37 -0.71 -2.08 4.48
C PHE A 37 -0.47 -3.07 3.35
N LEU A 38 0.11 -2.63 2.22
CA LEU A 38 0.46 -3.52 1.12
C LEU A 38 1.52 -4.54 1.53
N VAL A 39 2.59 -4.09 2.21
CA VAL A 39 3.64 -4.97 2.73
C VAL A 39 3.04 -5.96 3.73
N PHE A 40 2.29 -5.47 4.71
CA PHE A 40 1.66 -6.32 5.72
C PHE A 40 0.69 -7.34 5.09
N GLY A 41 -0.17 -6.90 4.18
CA GLY A 41 -1.06 -7.78 3.42
C GLY A 41 -0.29 -8.81 2.60
N GLY A 42 0.83 -8.42 1.98
CA GLY A 42 1.73 -9.33 1.28
C GLY A 42 2.31 -10.40 2.20
N LEU A 43 2.74 -10.05 3.41
CA LEU A 43 3.20 -11.01 4.41
C LEU A 43 2.07 -11.97 4.82
N VAL A 44 0.85 -11.47 5.03
CA VAL A 44 -0.31 -12.32 5.35
C VAL A 44 -0.59 -13.30 4.21
N VAL A 45 -0.54 -12.85 2.95
CA VAL A 45 -0.72 -13.73 1.78
C VAL A 45 0.38 -14.78 1.71
N LEU A 46 1.63 -14.37 1.90
CA LEU A 46 2.79 -15.26 1.86
C LEU A 46 2.74 -16.35 2.94
N PHE A 47 2.61 -15.94 4.20
CA PHE A 47 2.67 -16.85 5.34
C PHE A 47 1.35 -17.59 5.60
N GLY A 48 0.20 -16.99 5.25
CA GLY A 48 -1.11 -17.57 5.48
C GLY A 48 -1.60 -18.50 4.37
N PHE A 49 -1.13 -18.31 3.14
CA PHE A 49 -1.66 -19.04 1.98
C PHE A 49 -0.55 -19.71 1.17
N VAL A 50 0.46 -18.96 0.74
CA VAL A 50 1.47 -19.48 -0.21
C VAL A 50 2.37 -20.54 0.43
N LEU A 51 3.01 -20.22 1.57
CA LEU A 51 3.89 -21.18 2.25
C LEU A 51 3.12 -22.44 2.75
N PRO A 52 1.92 -22.32 3.35
CA PRO A 52 1.11 -23.47 3.71
C PRO A 52 0.70 -24.33 2.50
N ALA A 53 0.33 -23.70 1.37
CA ALA A 53 0.00 -24.42 0.15
C ALA A 53 1.20 -25.21 -0.39
N LEU A 54 2.40 -24.61 -0.39
CA LEU A 54 3.64 -25.30 -0.77
C LEU A 54 3.96 -26.47 0.18
N GLY A 55 3.75 -26.28 1.49
CA GLY A 55 3.90 -27.34 2.48
C GLY A 55 2.90 -28.49 2.31
N ALA A 56 1.66 -28.19 1.90
CA ALA A 56 0.66 -29.21 1.59
C ALA A 56 1.01 -29.99 0.31
N LEU A 57 1.54 -29.32 -0.71
CA LEU A 57 1.98 -29.94 -1.96
C LEU A 57 3.16 -30.89 -1.77
N SER A 58 4.08 -30.59 -0.84
CA SER A 58 5.20 -31.48 -0.56
C SER A 58 4.81 -32.75 0.18
N GLN A 59 3.67 -32.74 0.89
CA GLN A 59 3.14 -33.90 1.62
C GLN A 59 2.12 -34.70 0.81
N THR A 60 1.35 -34.02 -0.04
CA THR A 60 0.28 -34.61 -0.84
C THR A 60 0.45 -34.13 -2.28
N ALA A 61 1.03 -35.00 -3.11
CA ALA A 61 1.45 -34.66 -4.47
C ALA A 61 0.32 -34.11 -5.38
N ASP A 62 -0.96 -34.37 -5.05
CA ASP A 62 -2.10 -34.08 -5.94
C ASP A 62 -3.28 -33.40 -5.24
N SER A 63 -3.07 -32.51 -4.25
CA SER A 63 -4.20 -31.76 -3.65
C SER A 63 -4.63 -30.58 -4.54
N PRO A 64 -5.78 -30.64 -5.24
CA PRO A 64 -6.20 -29.57 -6.15
C PRO A 64 -6.54 -28.28 -5.39
N VAL A 65 -6.96 -28.42 -4.13
CA VAL A 65 -7.23 -27.30 -3.22
C VAL A 65 -5.94 -26.57 -2.88
N ALA A 66 -4.87 -27.30 -2.56
CA ALA A 66 -3.57 -26.69 -2.27
C ALA A 66 -3.01 -25.94 -3.51
N LEU A 67 -3.13 -26.54 -4.69
CA LEU A 67 -2.76 -25.88 -5.95
C LEU A 67 -3.57 -24.60 -6.18
N GLY A 68 -4.89 -24.66 -6.01
CA GLY A 68 -5.77 -23.50 -6.19
C GLY A 68 -5.44 -22.35 -5.23
N ILE A 69 -5.29 -22.64 -3.93
CA ILE A 69 -4.94 -21.64 -2.91
C ILE A 69 -3.55 -21.05 -3.18
N GLY A 70 -2.57 -21.90 -3.49
CA GLY A 70 -1.21 -21.46 -3.81
C GLY A 70 -1.16 -20.55 -5.04
N ALA A 71 -1.86 -20.92 -6.11
CA ALA A 71 -1.93 -20.12 -7.34
C ALA A 71 -2.57 -18.74 -7.09
N VAL A 72 -3.70 -18.69 -6.39
CA VAL A 72 -4.36 -17.42 -6.03
C VAL A 72 -3.45 -16.56 -5.15
N GLY A 73 -2.80 -17.17 -4.14
CA GLY A 73 -1.85 -16.46 -3.28
C GLY A 73 -0.68 -15.86 -4.04
N LEU A 74 -0.12 -16.58 -5.02
CA LEU A 74 0.95 -16.07 -5.87
C LEU A 74 0.50 -14.90 -6.76
N ILE A 75 -0.68 -15.00 -7.37
CA ILE A 75 -1.26 -13.90 -8.16
C ILE A 75 -1.42 -12.64 -7.31
N LEU A 76 -1.93 -12.80 -6.07
CA LEU A 76 -2.07 -11.69 -5.13
C LEU A 76 -0.72 -11.09 -4.74
N LEU A 77 0.31 -11.90 -4.48
CA LEU A 77 1.66 -11.41 -4.20
C LEU A 77 2.24 -10.60 -5.36
N VAL A 78 2.08 -11.08 -6.60
CA VAL A 78 2.52 -10.35 -7.79
C VAL A 78 1.78 -9.02 -7.93
N ALA A 79 0.47 -9.01 -7.72
CA ALA A 79 -0.33 -7.79 -7.79
C ALA A 79 0.06 -6.76 -6.70
N ILE A 80 0.32 -7.23 -5.47
CA ILE A 80 0.81 -6.40 -4.37
C ILE A 80 2.19 -5.83 -4.71
N GLY A 81 3.12 -6.67 -5.17
CA GLY A 81 4.46 -6.26 -5.57
C GLY A 81 4.43 -5.22 -6.69
N TYR A 82 3.60 -5.43 -7.73
CA TYR A 82 3.40 -4.46 -8.80
C TYR A 82 2.89 -3.12 -8.29
N ARG A 83 1.92 -3.13 -7.36
CA ARG A 83 1.40 -1.90 -6.75
C ARG A 83 2.46 -1.15 -5.95
N ILE A 84 3.28 -1.86 -5.17
CA ILE A 84 4.39 -1.25 -4.42
C ILE A 84 5.39 -0.59 -5.37
N VAL A 85 5.85 -1.30 -6.40
CA VAL A 85 6.81 -0.76 -7.38
C VAL A 85 6.25 0.50 -8.05
N ARG A 86 4.97 0.46 -8.46
CA ARG A 86 4.31 1.60 -9.09
C ARG A 86 4.18 2.83 -8.18
N LEU A 87 4.07 2.67 -6.87
CA LEU A 87 3.98 3.79 -5.93
C LEU A 87 5.35 4.41 -5.61
N LEU A 88 6.42 3.65 -5.82
CA LEU A 88 7.80 4.10 -5.58
C LEU A 88 8.45 4.73 -6.81
N GLN A 89 7.79 4.67 -7.97
CA GLN A 89 8.17 5.28 -9.24
C GLN A 89 7.35 6.55 -9.49
#